data_AF-A0A381WX52-F1
#
_entry.id   AF-A0A381WX52-F1
#
_cell.length_a   1.000
_cell.length_b   1.000
_cell.length_c   1.000
_cell.angle_alpha   90.00
_cell.angle_beta   90.00
_cell.angle_gamma   90.00
#
_symmetry.space_group_name_H-M   'P 1'
#
loop_
_entity.id
_entity.type
_entity.pdbx_description
1 polymer ?
#
loop_
_entity_poly.entity_id
_entity_poly.type
_entity_poly.pdbx_seq_one_letter_code
_entity_poly.pdbx_strand_id
1 'polypeptide(L)'
;MGVNDVSIIGVGKDIYIDDLDGMVNGRILPWVEDVQADGFPVWTDYGAVQRSTYFLNRDGELIYQFNITSLDPTDPEDYEYLVNLILNYRAENGPEVYRIPEEMNSIQNAIEYSDDGDIVLINSGTYYE
;
A
#
# COMPACT_ATOMS: atom_id res chain seq x y z
N MET A 1 -10.54 11.48 -5.91
CA MET A 1 -10.05 10.22 -6.49
C MET A 1 -9.37 9.45 -5.38
N GLY A 2 -9.70 8.17 -5.22
CA GLY A 2 -9.09 7.27 -4.25
C GLY A 2 -8.72 5.96 -4.96
N VAL A 3 -7.68 5.29 -4.49
CA VAL A 3 -7.29 3.97 -4.99
C VAL A 3 -8.28 2.95 -4.41
N ASN A 4 -9.20 2.45 -5.24
CA ASN A 4 -10.28 1.57 -4.78
C ASN A 4 -9.95 0.07 -4.93
N ASP A 5 -8.87 -0.25 -5.64
CA ASP A 5 -8.42 -1.62 -5.95
C ASP A 5 -7.19 -2.04 -5.14
N VAL A 6 -6.82 -1.27 -4.12
CA VAL A 6 -5.81 -1.64 -3.12
C VAL A 6 -6.51 -1.81 -1.78
N SER A 7 -6.28 -2.96 -1.15
CA SER A 7 -6.75 -3.26 0.21
C SER A 7 -5.56 -3.48 1.12
N ILE A 8 -5.61 -2.92 2.31
CA ILE A 8 -4.58 -3.09 3.34
C ILE A 8 -5.25 -3.70 4.56
N ILE A 9 -4.64 -4.74 5.13
CA ILE A 9 -5.12 -5.43 6.31
C ILE A 9 -3.98 -5.64 7.31
N GLY A 10 -4.27 -5.40 8.59
CA GLY A 10 -3.35 -5.74 9.67
C GLY A 10 -3.62 -7.17 10.16
N VAL A 11 -2.55 -7.95 10.40
CA VAL A 11 -2.65 -9.27 11.02
C VAL A 11 -1.78 -9.30 12.27
N GLY A 12 -2.40 -9.48 13.44
CA GLY A 12 -1.69 -9.63 14.71
C GLY A 12 -1.99 -10.97 15.36
N LYS A 13 -1.15 -11.39 16.30
CA LYS A 13 -1.42 -12.61 17.07
C LYS A 13 -2.48 -12.34 18.14
N ASP A 14 -3.41 -13.27 18.32
CA ASP A 14 -4.48 -13.21 19.33
C ASP A 14 -3.97 -13.06 20.77
N ILE A 15 -2.76 -13.54 21.07
CA ILE A 15 -2.12 -13.36 22.38
C ILE A 15 -1.86 -11.90 22.76
N TYR A 16 -1.94 -10.97 21.80
CA TYR A 16 -1.80 -9.53 22.02
C TYR A 16 -3.13 -8.79 21.92
N ILE A 17 -4.25 -9.47 22.13
CA ILE A 17 -5.59 -8.87 22.11
C ILE A 17 -5.77 -7.79 23.18
N ASP A 18 -5.02 -7.85 24.29
CA ASP A 18 -5.03 -6.80 25.30
C ASP A 18 -4.44 -5.47 24.77
N ASP A 19 -3.64 -5.53 23.71
CA ASP A 19 -3.10 -4.37 22.99
C ASP A 19 -4.00 -3.97 21.79
N LEU A 20 -5.16 -4.61 21.60
CA LEU A 20 -6.06 -4.39 20.47
C LEU A 20 -6.46 -2.92 20.34
N ASP A 21 -6.76 -2.24 21.44
CA ASP A 21 -7.07 -0.82 21.43
C ASP A 21 -5.93 0.00 20.83
N GLY A 22 -4.67 -0.34 21.13
CA GLY A 22 -3.51 0.28 20.49
C GLY A 22 -3.39 -0.04 19.00
N MET A 23 -3.95 -1.17 18.56
CA MET A 23 -3.94 -1.64 17.17
C MET A 23 -5.10 -1.13 16.32
N VAL A 24 -6.28 -0.87 16.89
CA VAL A 24 -7.49 -0.50 16.12
C VAL A 24 -8.08 0.87 16.47
N ASN A 25 -7.82 1.42 17.66
CA ASN A 25 -8.45 2.67 18.08
C ASN A 25 -7.94 3.84 17.23
N GLY A 26 -8.87 4.57 16.59
CA GLY A 26 -8.57 5.67 15.67
C GLY A 26 -7.96 5.24 14.34
N ARG A 27 -7.88 3.94 14.03
CA ARG A 27 -7.34 3.42 12.77
C ARG A 27 -8.47 3.04 11.81
N ILE A 28 -8.23 3.27 10.53
CA ILE A 28 -9.20 3.05 9.44
C ILE A 28 -9.05 1.63 8.84
N LEU A 29 -7.90 0.99 9.07
CA LEU A 29 -7.56 -0.27 8.43
C LEU A 29 -8.23 -1.46 9.14
N PRO A 30 -8.78 -2.43 8.37
CA PRO A 30 -9.26 -3.68 8.94
C PRO A 30 -8.12 -4.46 9.58
N TRP A 31 -8.44 -5.19 10.64
CA TRP A 31 -7.49 -5.97 11.41
C TRP A 31 -8.04 -7.37 11.72
N VAL A 32 -7.17 -8.38 11.68
CA VAL A 32 -7.50 -9.80 11.89
C VAL A 32 -6.51 -10.44 12.86
N GLU A 33 -7.02 -11.38 13.63
CA GLU A 33 -6.25 -12.18 14.59
C GLU A 33 -5.76 -13.47 13.96
N ASP A 34 -4.49 -13.77 14.18
CA ASP A 34 -3.90 -15.07 13.92
C ASP A 34 -3.90 -15.88 15.22
N VAL A 35 -4.58 -17.03 15.19
CA VAL A 35 -5.02 -17.75 16.38
C VAL A 35 -3.91 -18.66 16.92
N GLN A 36 -3.59 -18.53 18.22
CA GLN A 36 -2.57 -19.35 18.87
C GLN A 36 -2.94 -20.83 18.88
N ALA A 37 -4.21 -21.15 19.08
CA ALA A 37 -4.69 -22.54 19.13
C ALA A 37 -4.41 -23.30 17.82
N ASP A 38 -4.36 -22.58 16.69
CA ASP A 38 -4.06 -23.12 15.36
C ASP A 38 -2.57 -23.01 15.01
N GLY A 39 -1.74 -22.54 15.95
CA GLY A 39 -0.29 -22.42 15.78
C GLY A 39 0.17 -21.15 15.05
N PHE A 40 -0.65 -20.10 15.01
CA PHE A 40 -0.39 -18.90 14.21
C PHE A 40 -0.15 -19.22 12.73
N PRO A 41 -1.14 -19.80 12.02
CA PRO A 41 -0.96 -20.26 10.65
C PRO A 41 -0.46 -19.15 9.70
N VAL A 42 -1.01 -17.92 9.79
CA VAL A 42 -0.59 -16.84 8.90
C VAL A 42 0.86 -16.43 9.16
N TRP A 43 1.23 -16.23 10.44
CA TRP A 43 2.59 -15.86 10.80
C TRP A 43 3.59 -16.97 10.49
N THR A 44 3.21 -18.23 10.66
CA THR A 44 4.08 -19.38 10.39
C THR A 44 4.29 -19.57 8.89
N ASP A 45 3.23 -19.55 8.09
CA ASP A 45 3.29 -19.78 6.64
C ASP A 45 4.09 -18.69 5.92
N TYR A 46 3.92 -17.43 6.35
CA TYR A 46 4.62 -16.29 5.77
C TYR A 46 6.00 -16.03 6.41
N GLY A 47 6.43 -16.86 7.37
CA GLY A 47 7.67 -16.65 8.12
C GLY A 47 7.72 -15.27 8.80
N ALA A 48 6.57 -14.77 9.24
CA ALA A 48 6.40 -13.40 9.65
C ALA A 48 7.09 -13.11 10.98
N VAL A 49 7.71 -11.94 11.02
CA VAL A 49 8.18 -11.28 12.25
C VAL A 49 7.44 -9.95 12.45
N GLN A 50 7.65 -9.32 13.60
CA GLN A 50 7.06 -8.02 13.89
C GLN A 50 7.31 -7.03 12.74
N ARG A 51 6.23 -6.38 12.28
CA ARG A 51 6.25 -5.35 11.22
C ARG A 51 6.68 -5.86 9.83
N SER A 52 6.60 -7.16 9.58
CA SER A 52 6.70 -7.70 8.23
C SER A 52 5.53 -7.18 7.39
N THR A 53 5.83 -6.68 6.19
CA THR A 53 4.86 -6.11 5.25
C THR A 53 5.00 -6.86 3.93
N TYR A 54 3.86 -7.28 3.40
CA TYR A 54 3.77 -8.14 2.22
C TYR A 54 2.87 -7.49 1.19
N PHE A 55 3.29 -7.54 -0.07
CA PHE A 55 2.54 -7.05 -1.21
C PHE A 55 2.13 -8.25 -2.04
N LEU A 56 0.82 -8.40 -2.22
CA LEU A 56 0.22 -9.44 -3.03
C LEU A 56 -0.33 -8.81 -4.31
N ASN A 57 -0.13 -9.45 -5.46
CA ASN A 57 -0.81 -9.05 -6.69
C ASN A 57 -2.29 -9.49 -6.67
N ARG A 58 -3.03 -9.20 -7.75
CA ARG A 58 -4.47 -9.51 -7.86
C ARG A 58 -4.78 -11.01 -7.90
N ASP A 59 -3.80 -11.83 -8.26
CA ASP A 59 -3.91 -13.29 -8.25
C ASP A 59 -3.55 -13.89 -6.87
N GLY A 60 -3.17 -13.04 -5.90
CA GLY A 60 -2.79 -13.44 -4.55
C GLY A 60 -1.34 -13.89 -4.40
N GLU A 61 -0.51 -13.65 -5.43
CA GLU A 61 0.91 -14.01 -5.40
C GLU A 61 1.74 -12.94 -4.69
N LEU A 62 2.72 -13.38 -3.89
CA LEU A 62 3.66 -12.48 -3.21
C LEU A 62 4.64 -11.88 -4.21
N ILE A 63 4.58 -10.55 -4.38
CA ILE A 63 5.43 -9.80 -5.31
C ILE A 63 6.51 -8.98 -4.62
N TYR A 64 6.30 -8.60 -3.36
CA TYR A 64 7.30 -7.86 -2.58
C TYR A 64 7.10 -8.06 -1.08
N GLN A 65 8.20 -7.99 -0.34
CA GLN A 65 8.19 -8.03 1.11
C GLN A 65 9.29 -7.17 1.70
N PHE A 66 9.02 -6.54 2.84
CA PHE A 66 10.02 -5.82 3.63
C PHE A 66 9.56 -5.66 5.08
N ASN A 67 10.43 -5.11 5.93
CA ASN A 67 10.07 -4.72 7.28
C ASN A 67 9.80 -3.21 7.33
N ILE A 68 8.58 -2.80 7.70
CA ILE A 68 8.19 -1.38 7.66
C ILE A 68 8.90 -0.51 8.70
N THR A 69 9.62 -1.10 9.66
CA THR A 69 10.42 -0.35 10.64
C THR A 69 11.49 0.52 9.99
N SER A 70 11.88 0.24 8.74
CA SER A 70 12.81 1.10 8.00
C SER A 70 12.25 2.47 7.63
N LEU A 71 10.92 2.67 7.73
CA LEU A 71 10.24 3.91 7.37
C LEU A 71 9.83 4.69 8.62
N ASP A 72 10.12 5.98 8.65
CA ASP A 72 9.67 6.93 9.65
C ASP A 72 8.31 7.51 9.22
N PRO A 73 7.21 7.24 9.95
CA PRO A 73 5.88 7.75 9.60
C PRO A 73 5.75 9.28 9.75
N THR A 74 6.75 9.94 10.35
CA THR A 74 6.79 11.40 10.50
C THR A 74 7.64 12.09 9.42
N ASP A 75 8.38 11.32 8.62
CA ASP A 75 9.14 11.82 7.49
C ASP A 75 8.27 11.82 6.22
N PRO A 76 8.02 12.99 5.60
CA PRO A 76 7.27 13.09 4.35
C PRO A 76 7.88 12.27 3.21
N GLU A 77 9.21 12.13 3.16
CA GLU A 77 9.89 11.37 2.10
C GLU A 77 9.56 9.87 2.18
N ASP A 78 9.51 9.32 3.39
CA ASP A 78 9.15 7.91 3.62
C ASP A 78 7.67 7.64 3.33
N TYR A 79 6.81 8.62 3.62
CA TYR A 79 5.40 8.57 3.24
C TYR A 79 5.24 8.52 1.72
N GLU A 80 5.89 9.45 1.01
CA GLU A 80 5.86 9.50 -0.46
C GLU A 80 6.45 8.24 -1.07
N TYR A 81 7.56 7.73 -0.52
CA TYR A 81 8.17 6.47 -0.94
C TYR A 81 7.19 5.31 -0.86
N LEU A 82 6.52 5.12 0.29
CA LEU A 82 5.58 4.00 0.47
C LEU A 82 4.38 4.10 -0.48
N VAL A 83 3.84 5.31 -0.65
CA VAL A 83 2.74 5.56 -1.60
C VAL A 83 3.19 5.22 -3.02
N ASN A 84 4.37 5.68 -3.43
CA ASN A 84 4.91 5.41 -4.76
C ASN A 84 5.19 3.93 -4.98
N LEU A 85 5.70 3.23 -3.98
CA LEU A 85 5.92 1.79 -4.04
C LEU A 85 4.60 1.03 -4.30
N ILE A 86 3.52 1.38 -3.59
CA ILE A 86 2.18 0.80 -3.80
C ILE A 86 1.68 1.09 -5.21
N LEU A 87 1.79 2.35 -5.66
CA LEU A 87 1.32 2.75 -6.99
C LEU A 87 2.09 2.07 -8.12
N ASN A 88 3.40 1.88 -7.97
CA ASN A 88 4.22 1.21 -8.97
C ASN A 88 3.82 -0.27 -9.11
N TYR A 89 3.68 -1.00 -7.99
CA TYR A 89 3.22 -2.39 -8.05
C TYR A 89 1.78 -2.54 -8.55
N ARG A 90 0.92 -1.54 -8.28
CA ARG A 90 -0.42 -1.46 -8.86
C ARG A 90 -0.35 -1.29 -10.37
N ALA A 91 0.49 -0.40 -10.89
CA ALA A 91 0.64 -0.14 -12.33
C ALA A 91 1.19 -1.36 -13.06
N GLU A 92 2.23 -2.02 -12.51
CA GLU A 92 2.83 -3.22 -13.10
C GLU A 92 1.84 -4.41 -13.22
N ASN A 93 0.74 -4.39 -12.44
CA ASN A 93 -0.26 -5.45 -12.38
C ASN A 93 -1.70 -4.93 -12.62
N GLY A 94 -1.85 -3.76 -13.25
CA GLY A 94 -3.12 -3.05 -13.35
C GLY A 94 -3.10 -1.80 -14.22
N PRO A 95 -4.09 -0.89 -14.04
CA PRO A 95 -4.16 0.36 -14.79
C PRO A 95 -2.93 1.23 -14.55
N GLU A 96 -2.52 1.94 -15.60
CA GLU A 96 -1.32 2.78 -15.62
C GLU A 96 -1.43 3.96 -14.65
N VAL A 97 -0.27 4.48 -14.24
CA VAL A 97 -0.18 5.67 -13.39
C VAL A 97 0.65 6.70 -14.13
N TYR A 98 0.04 7.83 -14.48
CA TYR A 98 0.70 8.96 -15.13
C TYR A 98 1.00 10.05 -14.10
N ARG A 99 2.29 10.35 -13.91
CA ARG A 99 2.76 11.36 -12.94
C ARG A 99 3.09 12.68 -13.62
N ILE A 100 2.51 13.77 -13.09
CA ILE A 100 2.69 15.12 -13.62
C ILE A 100 3.32 16.00 -12.54
N PRO A 101 4.46 16.65 -12.79
CA PRO A 101 5.13 16.80 -14.09
C PRO A 101 6.21 15.74 -14.40
N GLU A 102 6.38 14.70 -13.60
CA GLU A 102 7.57 13.84 -13.66
C GLU A 102 7.68 13.01 -14.95
N GLU A 103 6.56 12.53 -15.48
CA GLU A 103 6.47 11.69 -16.67
C GLU A 103 5.79 12.42 -17.83
N MET A 104 4.81 13.28 -17.51
CA MET A 104 4.08 14.10 -18.47
C MET A 104 4.01 15.54 -17.97
N ASN A 105 4.20 16.51 -18.87
CA ASN A 105 4.25 17.92 -18.48
C ASN A 105 2.91 18.66 -18.67
N SER A 106 1.82 17.95 -19.02
CA SER A 106 0.49 18.50 -19.32
C SER A 106 -0.59 17.65 -18.68
N ILE A 107 -1.54 18.28 -18.00
CA ILE A 107 -2.66 17.58 -17.36
C ILE A 107 -3.64 17.12 -18.44
N GLN A 108 -3.96 17.97 -19.42
CA GLN A 108 -4.87 17.61 -20.51
C GLN A 108 -4.36 16.40 -21.31
N ASN A 109 -3.06 16.38 -21.64
CA ASN A 109 -2.49 15.22 -22.33
C ASN A 109 -2.57 13.96 -21.47
N ALA A 110 -2.30 14.03 -20.16
CA ALA A 110 -2.40 12.85 -19.30
C ALA A 110 -3.84 12.28 -19.24
N ILE A 111 -4.84 13.16 -19.28
CA ILE A 111 -6.25 12.74 -19.35
C ILE A 111 -6.56 12.09 -20.72
N GLU A 112 -6.04 12.62 -21.81
CA GLU A 112 -6.31 12.08 -23.16
C GLU A 112 -5.60 10.75 -23.44
N TYR A 113 -4.45 10.52 -22.80
CA TYR A 113 -3.69 9.27 -22.91
C TYR A 113 -4.19 8.17 -21.97
N SER A 114 -4.99 8.51 -20.94
CA SER A 114 -5.45 7.52 -19.97
C SER A 114 -6.67 6.74 -20.43
N ASP A 115 -6.67 5.45 -20.12
CA ASP A 115 -7.82 4.57 -20.23
C ASP A 115 -8.63 4.56 -18.91
N ASP A 116 -9.86 4.04 -18.96
CA ASP A 116 -10.71 3.95 -17.78
C ASP A 116 -10.07 3.06 -16.70
N GLY A 117 -9.85 3.64 -15.51
CA GLY A 117 -9.20 2.99 -14.38
C GLY A 117 -7.74 3.41 -14.12
N ASP A 118 -7.10 4.08 -15.09
CA ASP A 118 -5.77 4.69 -14.92
C ASP A 118 -5.82 5.84 -13.90
N ILE A 119 -4.67 6.15 -13.32
CA ILE A 119 -4.54 7.23 -12.34
C ILE A 119 -3.67 8.34 -12.91
N VAL A 120 -4.21 9.55 -12.91
CA VAL A 120 -3.46 10.77 -13.21
C VAL A 120 -3.09 11.43 -11.87
N LEU A 121 -1.80 11.39 -11.52
CA LEU A 121 -1.29 11.91 -10.24
C LEU A 121 -0.57 13.23 -10.46
N ILE A 122 -1.13 14.30 -9.87
CA ILE A 122 -0.64 15.67 -10.03
C ILE A 122 0.16 16.05 -8.78
N ASN A 123 1.48 16.08 -8.91
CA ASN A 123 2.42 16.56 -7.89
C ASN A 123 2.69 18.04 -8.07
N SER A 124 3.21 18.71 -7.03
CA SER A 124 3.57 20.13 -7.10
C SER A 124 4.64 20.40 -8.18
N GLY A 125 4.39 21.33 -9.09
CA GLY A 125 5.33 21.62 -10.17
C GLY A 125 4.85 22.68 -11.16
N THR A 126 5.48 22.71 -12.33
CA THR A 126 5.06 23.54 -13.47
C THR A 126 4.51 22.64 -14.57
N TYR A 127 3.39 23.05 -15.15
CA TYR A 127 2.67 22.30 -16.18
C TYR A 127 2.41 23.21 -17.39
N TYR A 128 2.21 22.61 -18.55
CA TYR A 128 1.92 23.27 -19.82
C TYR A 128 0.61 22.72 -20.38
N GLU A 129 -0.24 23.59 -20.94
CA GLU A 129 -1.54 23.25 -21.54
C GLU A 129 -1.63 23.80 -22.96
#